data_AF-A0A966UVX6-F1
#
_entry.id   AF-A0A966UVX6-F1
#
_cell.length_a   1.000
_cell.length_b   1.000
_cell.length_c   1.000
_cell.angle_alpha   90.00
_cell.angle_beta   90.00
_cell.angle_gamma   90.00
#
_symmetry.space_group_name_H-M   'P 1'
#
loop_
_entity.id
_entity.type
_entity.pdbx_description
1 polymer ?
#
loop_
_entity_poly.entity_id
_entity_poly.type
_entity_poly.pdbx_seq_one_letter_code
_entity_poly.pdbx_strand_id
1 'polypeptide(L)'
;MRENDPLAQAEPTPLAQPNPSAEPAVTTAAADAIAALSLPARMEAILYLKGRPLTLGELAEIAAISREEADLGLITLMADYAHRDTALEIRQEGQRYSLQLRDGLGDLVQNLLPVDLSTAALRTLATIALKKRILQSDLVDLRGSGAYDHIKELLAQNFIERKRQSDGRSSWLTLSEKFHRTFAIKTDEIQPRTKAARLPKADLTPGAGAPTEAISPTEANPAAELKPSPAAEVWDEAA
;
A
#
# COMPACT_ATOMS: atom_id res chain seq x y z
N MET A 1 -53.21 62.97 50.78
CA MET A 1 -53.19 63.50 49.40
C MET A 1 -52.39 62.51 48.59
N ARG A 2 -52.91 62.09 47.44
CA ARG A 2 -52.62 60.83 46.74
C ARG A 2 -51.15 60.64 46.38
N GLU A 3 -50.57 59.54 46.85
CA GLU A 3 -49.40 58.88 46.25
C GLU A 3 -49.82 58.39 44.87
N ASN A 4 -49.20 58.94 43.82
CA ASN A 4 -49.35 58.45 42.46
C ASN A 4 -47.97 58.02 41.97
N ASP A 5 -47.84 56.71 41.84
CA ASP A 5 -46.95 56.00 40.93
C ASP A 5 -47.12 56.55 39.50
N PRO A 6 -46.03 56.70 38.74
CA PRO A 6 -46.02 55.96 37.48
C PRO A 6 -44.66 55.33 37.13
N LEU A 7 -44.65 54.00 37.17
CA LEU A 7 -44.04 53.07 36.21
C LEU A 7 -43.65 53.72 34.88
N ALA A 8 -42.33 53.87 34.66
CA ALA A 8 -41.74 54.09 33.35
C ALA A 8 -40.46 53.25 33.21
N GLN A 9 -40.68 52.00 32.79
CA GLN A 9 -39.92 51.27 31.77
C GLN A 9 -38.37 51.38 31.83
N ALA A 10 -37.76 50.49 32.62
CA ALA A 10 -36.37 50.11 32.39
C ALA A 10 -36.33 49.09 31.24
N GLU A 11 -36.02 49.54 30.02
CA GLU A 11 -35.62 48.63 28.95
C GLU A 11 -34.29 47.96 29.34
N PRO A 12 -34.17 46.62 29.30
CA PRO A 12 -32.90 45.98 29.53
C PRO A 12 -31.97 46.28 28.35
N THR A 13 -30.86 46.96 28.62
CA THR A 13 -29.74 47.11 27.69
C THR A 13 -29.38 45.73 27.12
N PRO A 14 -29.39 45.52 25.80
CA PRO A 14 -28.98 44.23 25.26
C PRO A 14 -27.49 44.05 25.56
N LEU A 15 -27.17 43.00 26.30
CA LEU A 15 -25.80 42.51 26.45
C LEU A 15 -25.23 42.30 25.05
N ALA A 16 -24.23 43.10 24.69
CA ALA A 16 -23.48 42.92 23.46
C ALA A 16 -22.96 41.48 23.41
N GLN A 17 -23.52 40.67 22.51
CA GLN A 17 -22.95 39.37 22.22
C GLN A 17 -21.53 39.60 21.67
N PRO A 18 -20.50 38.90 22.17
CA PRO A 18 -19.19 38.95 21.54
C PRO A 18 -19.34 38.42 20.13
N ASN A 19 -19.15 39.28 19.15
CA ASN A 19 -19.21 38.97 17.73
C ASN A 19 -18.13 37.90 17.43
N PRO A 20 -18.46 36.65 17.06
CA PRO A 20 -17.47 35.62 16.76
C PRO A 20 -16.97 35.72 15.30
N SER A 21 -16.84 36.94 14.78
CA SER A 21 -16.55 37.19 13.36
C SER A 21 -15.16 37.78 13.15
N ALA A 22 -14.16 37.25 13.84
CA ALA A 22 -12.75 37.61 13.62
C ALA A 22 -11.86 36.35 13.63
N GLU A 23 -12.13 35.42 12.73
CA GLU A 23 -11.06 34.62 12.12
C GLU A 23 -11.27 34.67 10.60
N PRO A 24 -10.40 35.41 9.88
CA PRO A 24 -9.62 34.75 8.84
C PRO A 24 -8.25 35.42 8.64
N ALA A 25 -7.19 34.93 9.28
CA ALA A 25 -5.82 35.37 8.98
C ALA A 25 -4.89 34.23 8.53
N VAL A 26 -5.30 32.97 8.67
CA VAL A 26 -4.41 31.82 8.42
C VAL A 26 -4.51 31.26 7.00
N THR A 27 -5.61 31.51 6.28
CA THR A 27 -5.89 30.89 4.97
C THR A 27 -5.09 31.47 3.79
N THR A 28 -4.67 32.75 3.84
CA THR A 28 -4.05 33.41 2.68
C THR A 28 -2.56 33.06 2.51
N ALA A 29 -1.81 32.96 3.61
CA ALA A 29 -0.36 32.73 3.55
C ALA A 29 0.03 31.34 2.99
N ALA A 30 -0.79 30.32 3.22
CA ALA A 30 -0.53 28.96 2.72
C ALA A 30 -0.78 28.84 1.21
N ALA A 31 -1.77 29.56 0.67
CA ALA A 31 -2.05 29.58 -0.76
C ALA A 31 -0.92 30.28 -1.55
N ASP A 32 -0.38 31.37 -1.01
CA ASP A 32 0.74 32.10 -1.60
C ASP A 32 2.03 31.24 -1.62
N ALA A 33 2.27 30.46 -0.56
CA ALA A 33 3.41 29.54 -0.51
C ALA A 33 3.31 28.42 -1.56
N ILE A 34 2.10 27.90 -1.81
CA ILE A 34 1.87 26.88 -2.84
C ILE A 34 2.01 27.47 -4.25
N ALA A 35 1.63 28.73 -4.46
CA ALA A 35 1.79 29.43 -5.73
C ALA A 35 3.26 29.76 -6.06
N ALA A 36 4.11 29.92 -5.05
CA ALA A 36 5.55 30.14 -5.22
C ALA A 36 6.34 28.88 -5.64
N LEU A 37 5.76 27.68 -5.46
CA LEU A 37 6.37 26.42 -5.86
C LEU A 37 6.26 26.18 -7.36
N SER A 38 7.24 25.47 -7.93
CA SER A 38 7.19 25.03 -9.31
C SER A 38 6.02 24.05 -9.54
N LEU A 39 5.50 23.99 -10.77
CA LEU A 39 4.42 23.05 -11.12
C LEU A 39 4.72 21.60 -10.70
N PRO A 40 5.94 21.04 -10.92
CA PRO A 40 6.30 19.70 -10.46
C PRO A 40 6.22 19.54 -8.94
N ALA A 41 6.72 20.51 -8.17
CA ALA A 41 6.70 20.47 -6.71
C ALA A 41 5.26 20.51 -6.15
N ARG A 42 4.36 21.23 -6.83
CA ARG A 42 2.93 21.26 -6.46
C ARG A 42 2.27 19.91 -6.74
N MET A 43 2.54 19.29 -7.89
CA MET A 43 2.04 17.95 -8.22
C MET A 43 2.57 16.90 -7.23
N GLU A 44 3.86 16.95 -6.90
CA GLU A 44 4.50 16.08 -5.92
C GLU A 44 3.83 16.17 -4.56
N ALA A 45 3.63 17.39 -4.06
CA ALA A 45 2.96 17.62 -2.78
C ALA A 45 1.55 17.02 -2.77
N ILE A 46 0.76 17.23 -3.83
CA ILE A 46 -0.60 16.69 -3.92
C ILE A 46 -0.60 15.16 -3.93
N LEU A 47 0.26 14.53 -4.73
CA LEU A 47 0.36 13.07 -4.82
C LEU A 47 0.82 12.47 -3.49
N TYR A 48 1.80 13.10 -2.83
CA TYR A 48 2.28 12.70 -1.51
C TYR A 48 1.18 12.77 -0.45
N LEU A 49 0.48 13.90 -0.35
CA LEU A 49 -0.59 14.11 0.64
C LEU A 49 -1.81 13.21 0.42
N LYS A 50 -2.17 12.95 -0.85
CA LYS A 50 -3.34 12.11 -1.15
C LYS A 50 -3.07 10.62 -0.95
N GLY A 51 -1.84 10.16 -1.15
CA GLY A 51 -1.46 8.76 -0.94
C GLY A 51 -2.27 7.74 -1.75
N ARG A 52 -2.94 8.17 -2.83
CA ARG A 52 -3.78 7.34 -3.70
C ARG A 52 -3.62 7.77 -5.16
N PRO A 53 -3.92 6.89 -6.13
CA PRO A 53 -3.94 7.28 -7.54
C PRO A 53 -4.97 8.38 -7.82
N LEU A 54 -4.53 9.44 -8.50
CA LEU A 54 -5.33 10.60 -8.90
C LEU A 54 -5.37 10.74 -10.41
N THR A 55 -6.49 11.21 -10.94
CA THR A 55 -6.60 11.62 -12.34
C THR A 55 -5.97 12.99 -12.57
N LEU A 56 -5.62 13.28 -13.83
CA LEU A 56 -5.14 14.60 -14.22
C LEU A 56 -6.16 15.72 -13.90
N GLY A 57 -7.46 15.43 -13.99
CA GLY A 57 -8.52 16.38 -13.62
C GLY A 57 -8.51 16.71 -12.13
N GLU A 58 -8.44 15.68 -11.27
CA GLU A 58 -8.30 15.88 -9.82
C GLU A 58 -7.04 16.68 -9.47
N LEU A 59 -5.92 16.41 -10.13
CA LEU A 59 -4.67 17.16 -9.93
C LEU A 59 -4.84 18.64 -10.28
N ALA A 60 -5.43 18.94 -11.44
CA ALA A 60 -5.67 20.31 -11.89
C ALA A 60 -6.63 21.06 -10.94
N GLU A 61 -7.71 20.40 -10.49
CA GLU A 61 -8.68 20.96 -9.56
C GLU A 61 -8.06 21.29 -8.20
N ILE A 62 -7.32 20.34 -7.60
CA ILE A 62 -6.68 20.54 -6.29
C ILE A 62 -5.61 21.62 -6.38
N ALA A 63 -4.88 21.65 -7.49
CA ALA A 63 -3.86 22.66 -7.75
C ALA A 63 -4.44 23.98 -8.27
N ALA A 64 -5.75 24.12 -8.48
CA ALA A 64 -6.37 25.34 -9.01
C ALA A 64 -5.63 25.92 -10.24
N ILE A 65 -5.20 25.06 -11.16
CA ILE A 65 -4.49 25.42 -12.41
C ILE A 65 -5.18 24.83 -13.63
N SER A 66 -4.73 25.22 -14.83
CA SER A 66 -5.23 24.60 -16.06
C SER A 66 -4.83 23.13 -16.15
N ARG A 67 -5.59 22.37 -16.94
CA ARG A 67 -5.27 20.96 -17.20
C ARG A 67 -3.97 20.81 -17.97
N GLU A 68 -3.64 21.75 -18.86
CA GLU A 68 -2.35 21.74 -19.57
C GLU A 68 -1.18 22.01 -18.62
N GLU A 69 -1.33 22.94 -17.68
CA GLU A 69 -0.29 23.23 -16.68
C GLU A 69 -0.06 22.03 -15.74
N ALA A 70 -1.14 21.35 -15.33
CA ALA A 70 -1.05 20.14 -14.55
C ALA A 70 -0.33 19.01 -15.31
N ASP A 71 -0.62 18.85 -16.61
CA ASP A 71 0.01 17.84 -17.46
C ASP A 71 1.50 18.12 -17.63
N LEU A 72 1.87 19.37 -17.91
CA LEU A 72 3.26 19.80 -18.02
C LEU A 72 4.02 19.58 -16.71
N GLY A 73 3.41 19.98 -15.58
CA GLY A 73 3.99 19.77 -14.24
C GLY A 73 4.20 18.29 -13.93
N LEU A 74 3.25 17.44 -14.30
CA LEU A 74 3.31 16.00 -14.08
C LEU A 74 4.35 15.31 -14.95
N ILE A 75 4.42 15.64 -16.25
CA ILE A 75 5.43 15.10 -17.18
C ILE A 75 6.83 15.49 -16.71
N THR A 76 7.02 16.74 -16.30
CA THR A 76 8.29 17.23 -15.77
C THR A 76 8.66 16.49 -14.49
N LEU A 77 7.69 16.30 -13.57
CA LEU A 77 7.91 15.54 -12.35
C LEU A 77 8.31 14.08 -12.63
N MET A 78 7.64 13.42 -13.58
CA MET A 78 7.98 12.07 -14.00
C MET A 78 9.41 11.99 -14.55
N ALA A 79 9.81 12.94 -15.38
CA ALA A 79 11.16 13.02 -15.93
C ALA A 79 12.21 13.25 -14.83
N ASP A 80 11.94 14.13 -13.87
CA ASP A 80 12.82 14.41 -12.73
C ASP A 80 13.03 13.15 -11.88
N TYR A 81 11.95 12.43 -11.57
CA TYR A 81 12.04 11.16 -10.85
C TYR A 81 12.78 10.08 -11.64
N ALA A 82 12.62 10.03 -12.97
CA ALA A 82 13.32 9.06 -13.81
C ALA A 82 14.84 9.30 -13.86
N HIS A 83 15.29 10.56 -13.82
CA HIS A 83 16.72 10.91 -13.90
C HIS A 83 17.43 10.90 -12.55
N ARG A 84 16.70 11.09 -11.44
CA ARG A 84 17.27 11.08 -10.11
C ARG A 84 17.37 9.65 -9.58
N ASP A 85 18.44 9.35 -8.86
CA ASP A 85 18.58 8.11 -8.10
C ASP A 85 17.83 8.26 -6.76
N THR A 86 16.53 7.94 -6.76
CA THR A 86 15.66 8.08 -5.58
C THR A 86 14.89 6.79 -5.34
N ALA A 87 14.40 6.58 -4.12
CA ALA A 87 13.59 5.41 -3.78
C ALA A 87 12.16 5.46 -4.33
N LEU A 88 11.69 6.61 -4.81
CA LEU A 88 10.31 6.84 -5.23
C LEU A 88 10.21 7.01 -6.75
N GLU A 89 9.03 6.79 -7.29
CA GLU A 89 8.67 7.04 -8.69
C GLU A 89 7.20 7.47 -8.82
N ILE A 90 6.89 8.13 -9.94
CA ILE A 90 5.53 8.44 -10.33
C ILE A 90 5.02 7.31 -11.22
N ARG A 91 4.07 6.53 -10.70
CA ARG A 91 3.48 5.39 -11.40
C ARG A 91 2.19 5.78 -12.08
N GLN A 92 2.05 5.43 -13.36
CA GLN A 92 0.84 5.61 -14.14
C GLN A 92 0.07 4.29 -14.25
N GLU A 93 -1.16 4.27 -13.74
CA GLU A 93 -2.10 3.16 -13.88
C GLU A 93 -3.29 3.62 -14.74
N GLY A 94 -3.19 3.42 -16.05
CA GLY A 94 -4.17 3.91 -17.02
C GLY A 94 -4.17 5.44 -17.09
N GLN A 95 -5.25 6.07 -16.59
CA GLN A 95 -5.42 7.53 -16.54
C GLN A 95 -5.23 8.12 -15.13
N ARG A 96 -4.62 7.35 -14.23
CA ARG A 96 -4.33 7.76 -12.85
C ARG A 96 -2.85 7.71 -12.56
N TYR A 97 -2.40 8.63 -11.71
CA TYR A 97 -1.01 8.84 -11.34
C TYR A 97 -0.88 8.79 -9.82
N SER A 98 0.21 8.21 -9.32
CA SER A 98 0.51 8.10 -7.89
C SER A 98 2.01 8.13 -7.65
N LEU A 99 2.42 8.71 -6.52
CA LEU A 99 3.78 8.60 -6.01
C LEU A 99 3.92 7.28 -5.24
N GLN A 100 4.79 6.39 -5.69
CA GLN A 100 5.01 5.07 -5.11
C GLN A 100 6.50 4.78 -4.94
N LEU A 101 6.83 3.71 -4.21
CA LEU A 101 8.20 3.19 -4.12
C LEU A 101 8.58 2.50 -5.42
N ARG A 102 9.85 2.62 -5.85
CA ARG A 102 10.34 1.93 -7.05
C ARG A 102 10.26 0.41 -6.93
N ASP A 103 9.99 -0.21 -8.06
CA ASP A 103 10.11 -1.64 -8.23
C ASP A 103 11.56 -2.08 -7.93
N GLY A 104 11.74 -3.18 -7.18
CA GLY A 104 13.04 -3.66 -6.72
C GLY A 104 13.40 -3.27 -5.28
N LEU A 105 12.72 -2.31 -4.67
CA LEU A 105 12.83 -2.02 -3.23
C LEU A 105 11.84 -2.85 -2.38
N GLY A 106 11.12 -3.79 -2.99
CA GLY A 106 10.16 -4.66 -2.30
C GLY A 106 10.79 -5.48 -1.18
N ASP A 107 12.02 -5.97 -1.36
CA ASP A 107 12.73 -6.73 -0.31
C ASP A 107 13.12 -5.84 0.88
N LEU A 108 13.46 -4.57 0.63
CA LEU A 108 13.72 -3.59 1.69
C LEU A 108 12.43 -3.33 2.49
N VAL A 109 11.29 -3.23 1.82
CA VAL A 109 9.98 -3.09 2.47
C VAL A 109 9.65 -4.32 3.32
N GLN A 110 9.91 -5.54 2.83
CA GLN A 110 9.68 -6.77 3.60
C GLN A 110 10.60 -6.87 4.83
N ASN A 111 11.85 -6.43 4.72
CA ASN A 111 12.80 -6.40 5.84
C ASN A 111 12.46 -5.31 6.88
N LEU A 112 11.85 -4.19 6.45
CA LEU A 112 11.39 -3.10 7.33
C LEU A 112 10.00 -3.36 7.94
N LEU A 113 9.17 -4.16 7.26
CA LEU A 113 7.90 -4.68 7.76
C LEU A 113 8.05 -6.20 7.98
N PRO A 114 8.89 -6.66 8.92
CA PRO A 114 8.90 -8.07 9.27
C PRO A 114 7.52 -8.41 9.81
N VAL A 115 6.73 -9.07 8.96
CA VAL A 115 5.50 -9.70 9.40
C VAL A 115 5.94 -10.94 10.16
N ASP A 116 6.31 -10.75 11.43
CA ASP A 116 6.62 -11.83 12.37
C ASP A 116 5.33 -12.55 12.75
N LEU A 117 4.70 -13.16 11.75
CA LEU A 117 3.55 -14.02 11.90
C LEU A 117 3.94 -15.46 11.60
N SER A 118 3.57 -16.35 12.50
CA SER A 118 3.69 -17.78 12.27
C SER A 118 2.95 -18.19 10.97
N THR A 119 3.44 -19.22 10.27
CA THR A 119 2.76 -19.73 9.06
C THR A 119 1.31 -20.12 9.35
N ALA A 120 1.04 -20.57 10.58
CA ALA A 120 -0.30 -20.92 11.03
C ALA A 120 -1.20 -19.68 11.21
N ALA A 121 -0.67 -18.58 11.75
CA ALA A 121 -1.34 -17.28 11.83
C ALA A 121 -1.58 -16.65 10.46
N LEU A 122 -0.60 -16.69 9.54
CA LEU A 122 -0.78 -16.24 8.15
C LEU A 122 -1.92 -16.97 7.44
N ARG A 123 -2.01 -18.29 7.61
CA ARG A 123 -3.15 -19.06 7.08
C ARG A 123 -4.47 -18.57 7.69
N THR A 124 -4.50 -18.28 8.99
CA THR A 124 -5.72 -17.80 9.70
C THR A 124 -6.13 -16.44 9.16
N LEU A 125 -5.16 -15.54 9.01
CA LEU A 125 -5.34 -14.23 8.39
C LEU A 125 -5.90 -14.34 6.98
N ALA A 126 -5.36 -15.24 6.15
CA ALA A 126 -5.88 -15.50 4.80
C ALA A 126 -7.35 -15.98 4.81
N THR A 127 -7.73 -16.78 5.81
CA THR A 127 -9.13 -17.25 5.97
C THR A 127 -10.07 -16.08 6.27
N ILE A 128 -9.66 -15.18 7.16
CA ILE A 128 -10.41 -13.96 7.50
C ILE A 128 -10.52 -13.05 6.27
N ALA A 129 -9.41 -12.86 5.54
CA ALA A 129 -9.36 -12.05 4.34
C ALA A 129 -10.34 -12.53 3.26
N LEU A 130 -10.37 -13.85 3.00
CA LEU A 130 -11.30 -14.45 2.03
C LEU A 130 -12.78 -14.32 2.44
N LYS A 131 -13.06 -14.41 3.74
CA LYS A 131 -14.43 -14.27 4.25
C LYS A 131 -14.86 -12.80 4.42
N LYS A 132 -13.93 -11.85 4.29
CA LYS A 132 -14.06 -10.40 4.55
C LYS A 132 -14.41 -10.05 6.01
N ARG A 133 -15.39 -10.75 6.59
CA ARG A 133 -15.84 -10.64 7.98
C ARG A 133 -16.30 -12.01 8.48
N ILE A 134 -15.86 -12.42 9.66
CA ILE A 134 -16.21 -13.73 10.25
C ILE A 134 -16.39 -13.62 11.77
N LEU A 135 -17.27 -14.44 12.36
CA LEU A 135 -17.35 -14.58 13.81
C LEU A 135 -16.14 -15.35 14.34
N GLN A 136 -15.64 -14.97 15.51
CA GLN A 136 -14.54 -15.65 16.16
C GLN A 136 -14.86 -17.14 16.44
N SER A 137 -16.10 -17.45 16.83
CA SER A 137 -16.59 -18.83 16.99
C SER A 137 -16.43 -19.63 15.70
N ASP A 138 -16.95 -19.11 14.60
CA ASP A 138 -16.97 -19.80 13.31
C ASP A 138 -15.55 -19.97 12.75
N LEU A 139 -14.68 -18.99 13.00
CA LEU A 139 -13.27 -19.09 12.64
C LEU A 139 -12.56 -20.20 13.42
N VAL A 140 -12.86 -20.35 14.72
CA VAL A 140 -12.34 -21.43 15.56
C VAL A 140 -12.87 -22.77 15.08
N ASP A 141 -14.15 -22.87 14.71
CA ASP A 141 -14.73 -24.10 14.18
C ASP A 141 -14.08 -24.52 12.85
N LEU A 142 -13.74 -23.56 11.98
CA LEU A 142 -13.06 -23.81 10.70
C LEU A 142 -11.59 -24.20 10.85
N ARG A 143 -10.89 -23.70 11.88
CA ARG A 143 -9.43 -23.80 12.01
C ARG A 143 -8.94 -24.64 13.18
N GLY A 144 -9.85 -25.07 14.05
CA GLY A 144 -9.57 -25.82 15.26
C GLY A 144 -9.10 -24.93 16.42
N SER A 145 -8.78 -25.60 17.54
CA SER A 145 -8.43 -24.95 18.81
C SER A 145 -7.24 -23.99 18.73
N GLY A 146 -6.27 -24.23 17.85
CA GLY A 146 -5.12 -23.33 17.63
C GLY A 146 -5.49 -21.95 17.09
N ALA A 147 -6.72 -21.77 16.58
CA ALA A 147 -7.19 -20.47 16.09
C ALA A 147 -7.19 -19.39 17.17
N TYR A 148 -7.38 -19.73 18.45
CA TYR A 148 -7.37 -18.74 19.53
C TYR A 148 -6.03 -18.02 19.66
N ASP A 149 -4.92 -18.77 19.57
CA ASP A 149 -3.59 -18.18 19.70
C ASP A 149 -3.21 -17.41 18.45
N HIS A 150 -3.59 -17.89 17.26
CA HIS A 150 -3.45 -17.13 16.02
C HIS A 150 -4.22 -15.80 16.07
N ILE A 151 -5.45 -15.79 16.61
CA ILE A 151 -6.25 -14.55 16.73
C ILE A 151 -5.58 -13.58 17.70
N LYS A 152 -5.01 -14.05 18.81
CA LYS A 152 -4.26 -13.19 19.75
C LYS A 152 -3.04 -12.57 19.06
N GLU A 153 -2.27 -13.37 18.34
CA GLU A 153 -1.08 -12.92 17.57
C GLU A 153 -1.47 -11.87 16.52
N LEU A 154 -2.53 -12.13 15.74
CA LEU A 154 -3.01 -11.22 14.71
C LEU A 154 -3.57 -9.89 15.27
N LEU A 155 -4.20 -9.93 16.45
CA LEU A 155 -4.64 -8.73 17.16
C LEU A 155 -3.45 -7.95 17.73
N ALA A 156 -2.48 -8.62 18.36
CA ALA A 156 -1.29 -7.98 18.91
C ALA A 156 -0.48 -7.25 17.82
N GLN A 157 -0.41 -7.85 16.63
CA GLN A 157 0.24 -7.27 15.47
C GLN A 157 -0.65 -6.29 14.69
N ASN A 158 -1.87 -6.00 15.15
CA ASN A 158 -2.84 -5.09 14.52
C ASN A 158 -3.17 -5.45 13.07
N PHE A 159 -3.18 -6.73 12.69
CA PHE A 159 -3.62 -7.15 11.35
C PHE A 159 -5.14 -7.32 11.26
N ILE A 160 -5.81 -7.58 12.37
CA ILE A 160 -7.25 -7.73 12.46
C ILE A 160 -7.83 -6.84 13.56
N GLU A 161 -9.11 -6.53 13.43
CA GLU A 161 -9.90 -5.79 14.42
C GLU A 161 -11.01 -6.69 14.97
N ARG A 162 -11.35 -6.47 16.25
CA ARG A 162 -12.42 -7.20 16.93
C ARG A 162 -13.56 -6.26 17.29
N LYS A 163 -14.78 -6.56 16.84
CA LYS A 163 -16.01 -5.87 17.23
C LYS A 163 -16.96 -6.82 17.94
N ARG A 164 -17.35 -6.50 19.18
CA ARG A 164 -18.26 -7.36 19.96
C ARG A 164 -19.62 -7.45 19.28
N GLN A 165 -20.18 -8.66 19.27
CA GLN A 165 -21.54 -8.88 18.76
C GLN A 165 -22.54 -8.32 19.78
N SER A 166 -23.56 -7.60 19.31
CA SER A 166 -24.59 -7.00 20.17
C SER A 166 -25.51 -8.03 20.82
N ASP A 167 -25.71 -9.17 20.16
CA ASP A 167 -26.69 -10.21 20.52
C ASP A 167 -26.04 -11.56 20.86
N GLY A 168 -24.73 -11.59 21.15
CA GLY A 168 -24.00 -12.84 21.28
C GLY A 168 -22.77 -12.78 22.17
N ARG A 169 -22.26 -13.96 22.55
CA ARG A 169 -21.02 -14.13 23.31
C ARG A 169 -19.76 -14.00 22.44
N SER A 170 -19.91 -14.12 21.13
CA SER A 170 -18.84 -14.07 20.13
C SER A 170 -18.50 -12.64 19.72
N SER A 171 -17.44 -12.49 18.93
CA SER A 171 -17.02 -11.19 18.37
C SER A 171 -16.76 -11.33 16.88
N TRP A 172 -17.08 -10.29 16.13
CA TRP A 172 -16.74 -10.15 14.73
C TRP A 172 -15.26 -9.82 14.57
N LEU A 173 -14.62 -10.50 13.61
CA LEU A 173 -13.26 -10.24 13.20
C LEU A 173 -13.26 -9.68 11.77
N THR A 174 -12.55 -8.58 11.58
CA THR A 174 -12.36 -7.90 10.29
C THR A 174 -10.90 -7.58 10.05
N LEU A 175 -10.50 -7.39 8.79
CA LEU A 175 -9.16 -6.91 8.46
C LEU A 175 -9.00 -5.46 8.90
N SER A 176 -7.81 -5.10 9.36
CA SER A 176 -7.41 -3.73 9.68
C SER A 176 -6.84 -2.99 8.46
N GLU A 177 -6.65 -1.67 8.59
CA GLU A 177 -5.93 -0.88 7.59
C GLU A 177 -4.46 -1.32 7.44
N LYS A 178 -3.79 -1.74 8.53
CA LYS A 178 -2.40 -2.23 8.49
C LYS A 178 -2.26 -3.43 7.55
N PHE A 179 -3.23 -4.35 7.53
CA PHE A 179 -3.23 -5.47 6.60
C PHE A 179 -3.16 -5.00 5.15
N HIS A 180 -4.03 -4.07 4.76
CA HIS A 180 -4.09 -3.56 3.40
C HIS A 180 -2.82 -2.84 2.98
N ARG A 181 -2.22 -2.06 3.89
CA ARG A 181 -0.93 -1.40 3.64
C ARG A 181 0.23 -2.39 3.49
N THR A 182 0.22 -3.48 4.26
CA THR A 182 1.34 -4.43 4.30
C THR A 182 1.33 -5.40 3.12
N PHE A 183 0.14 -5.88 2.73
CA PHE A 183 0.04 -6.90 1.67
C PHE A 183 -0.28 -6.32 0.29
N ALA A 184 -0.52 -4.99 0.18
CA ALA A 184 -0.88 -4.30 -1.06
C ALA A 184 -2.07 -4.94 -1.82
N ILE A 185 -2.92 -5.70 -1.14
CA ILE A 185 -4.09 -6.34 -1.74
C ILE A 185 -5.28 -5.39 -1.62
N LYS A 186 -5.85 -4.97 -2.76
CA LYS A 186 -7.12 -4.24 -2.80
C LYS A 186 -8.22 -5.19 -2.32
N THR A 187 -9.14 -4.70 -1.48
CA THR A 187 -10.25 -5.47 -0.87
C THR A 187 -11.06 -6.30 -1.87
N ASP A 188 -11.09 -5.92 -3.15
CA ASP A 188 -11.84 -6.58 -4.21
C ASP A 188 -11.07 -7.67 -4.98
N GLU A 189 -9.75 -7.76 -4.75
CA GLU A 189 -8.86 -8.71 -5.45
C GLU A 189 -8.63 -10.01 -4.67
N ILE A 190 -9.15 -10.11 -3.43
CA ILE A 190 -9.05 -11.31 -2.60
C ILE A 190 -10.05 -12.35 -3.09
N GLN A 191 -9.72 -13.04 -4.19
CA GLN A 191 -10.50 -14.16 -4.70
C GLN A 191 -9.81 -15.48 -4.40
N PRO A 192 -10.55 -16.53 -3.95
CA PRO A 192 -9.96 -17.86 -3.85
C PRO A 192 -9.53 -18.29 -5.25
N ARG A 193 -8.23 -18.55 -5.44
CA ARG A 193 -7.76 -19.34 -6.58
C ARG A 193 -8.29 -20.76 -6.38
N THR A 194 -9.48 -21.03 -6.92
CA THR A 194 -10.00 -22.38 -7.03
C THR A 194 -9.02 -23.17 -7.91
N LYS A 195 -8.51 -24.29 -7.38
CA LYS A 195 -7.74 -25.25 -8.18
C LYS A 195 -8.66 -25.80 -9.28
N ALA A 196 -8.66 -25.18 -10.45
CA ALA A 196 -9.21 -25.74 -11.69
C ALA A 196 -8.58 -25.17 -12.98
N ALA A 197 -7.43 -24.49 -12.91
CA ALA A 197 -6.61 -24.25 -14.09
C ALA A 197 -5.59 -25.38 -14.21
N ARG A 198 -6.02 -26.50 -14.80
CA ARG A 198 -5.12 -27.49 -15.38
C ARG A 198 -4.21 -26.72 -16.33
N LEU A 199 -2.90 -26.69 -16.06
CA LEU A 199 -1.91 -26.27 -17.04
C LEU A 199 -2.26 -26.97 -18.37
N PRO A 200 -2.37 -26.25 -19.50
CA PRO A 200 -2.56 -26.92 -20.78
C PRO A 200 -1.38 -27.89 -20.93
N LYS A 201 -1.69 -29.18 -21.06
CA LYS A 201 -0.69 -30.12 -21.56
C LYS A 201 -0.32 -29.57 -22.93
N ALA A 202 0.94 -29.16 -23.10
CA ALA A 202 1.47 -28.89 -24.42
C ALA A 202 1.23 -30.15 -25.25
N ASP A 203 0.36 -30.04 -26.26
CA ASP A 203 0.18 -31.03 -27.30
C ASP A 203 1.50 -31.08 -28.09
N LEU A 204 2.40 -31.95 -27.65
CA LEU A 204 3.48 -32.45 -28.49
C LEU A 204 2.85 -33.46 -29.44
N THR A 205 2.43 -32.97 -30.61
CA THR A 205 2.13 -33.79 -31.77
C THR A 205 3.39 -34.55 -32.19
N PRO A 206 3.37 -35.89 -32.30
CA PRO A 206 4.45 -36.62 -32.96
C PRO A 206 4.13 -36.69 -34.46
N GLY A 207 4.77 -35.84 -35.25
CA GLY A 207 4.62 -35.77 -36.71
C GLY A 207 5.95 -35.84 -37.44
N ALA A 208 6.38 -37.08 -37.73
CA ALA A 208 7.12 -37.56 -38.90
C ALA A 208 8.37 -36.83 -39.43
N GLY A 209 9.49 -37.58 -39.51
CA GLY A 209 10.52 -37.38 -40.53
C GLY A 209 11.96 -37.71 -40.10
N ALA A 210 12.36 -38.98 -40.20
CA ALA A 210 13.76 -39.45 -40.12
C ALA A 210 14.59 -38.98 -41.35
N PRO A 211 15.94 -39.10 -41.40
CA PRO A 211 16.66 -40.39 -41.36
C PRO A 211 17.84 -40.40 -40.37
N THR A 212 18.06 -41.50 -39.65
CA THR A 212 19.03 -42.57 -39.98
C THR A 212 20.48 -42.09 -39.99
N GLU A 213 21.20 -42.36 -38.90
CA GLU A 213 22.49 -43.05 -39.01
C GLU A 213 22.78 -43.80 -37.71
N ALA A 214 23.08 -45.08 -37.88
CA ALA A 214 23.25 -46.08 -36.84
C ALA A 214 24.74 -46.29 -36.60
N ILE A 215 25.21 -46.14 -35.36
CA ILE A 215 26.41 -46.84 -34.89
C ILE A 215 26.36 -47.02 -33.37
N SER A 216 26.24 -48.27 -32.92
CA SER A 216 26.68 -48.74 -31.59
C SER A 216 28.07 -49.40 -31.73
N PRO A 217 28.69 -49.90 -30.66
CA PRO A 217 29.42 -49.19 -29.61
C PRO A 217 30.92 -49.58 -29.64
N THR A 218 31.83 -48.78 -29.06
CA THR A 218 33.20 -49.25 -28.79
C THR A 218 33.72 -48.69 -27.46
N GLU A 219 34.41 -49.59 -26.78
CA GLU A 219 34.88 -49.61 -25.40
C GLU A 219 35.88 -48.51 -24.97
N ALA A 220 35.82 -48.25 -23.66
CA ALA A 220 36.93 -48.10 -22.70
C ALA A 220 37.97 -46.96 -22.80
N ASN A 221 37.79 -46.00 -21.85
CA ASN A 221 38.74 -45.59 -20.77
C ASN A 221 40.03 -44.77 -21.13
N PRO A 222 40.76 -44.18 -20.14
CA PRO A 222 40.47 -43.17 -19.11
C PRO A 222 41.41 -41.93 -19.15
N ALA A 223 41.16 -40.97 -18.23
CA ALA A 223 42.11 -40.06 -17.57
C ALA A 223 42.70 -38.83 -18.32
N ALA A 224 42.39 -37.63 -17.80
CA ALA A 224 43.31 -36.49 -17.61
C ALA A 224 42.54 -35.36 -16.88
N GLU A 225 42.71 -35.19 -15.56
CA GLU A 225 43.71 -34.34 -14.89
C GLU A 225 43.21 -32.90 -14.68
N LEU A 226 42.68 -32.66 -13.48
CA LEU A 226 42.32 -31.34 -12.94
C LEU A 226 43.59 -30.65 -12.41
N LYS A 227 43.83 -29.38 -12.78
CA LYS A 227 44.63 -28.44 -11.99
C LYS A 227 43.83 -27.16 -11.71
N PRO A 228 43.79 -26.66 -10.46
CA PRO A 228 43.11 -25.42 -10.11
C PRO A 228 43.97 -24.16 -10.38
N SER A 229 43.29 -23.06 -10.67
CA SER A 229 43.80 -21.70 -10.88
C SER A 229 44.28 -21.04 -9.57
N PRO A 230 45.33 -20.18 -9.58
CA PRO A 230 45.80 -19.51 -8.37
C PRO A 230 45.04 -18.20 -8.08
N ALA A 231 44.87 -17.92 -6.79
CA ALA A 231 44.35 -16.68 -6.22
C ALA A 231 45.47 -15.64 -6.07
N ALA A 232 45.11 -14.36 -6.24
CA ALA A 232 46.02 -13.22 -6.16
C ALA A 232 46.35 -12.82 -4.72
N GLU A 233 47.64 -12.59 -4.49
CA GLU A 233 48.28 -12.25 -3.23
C GLU A 233 48.05 -10.78 -2.79
N VAL A 234 47.94 -10.72 -1.46
CA VAL A 234 48.08 -9.63 -0.50
C VAL A 234 49.36 -8.83 -0.74
N TRP A 235 49.31 -7.50 -0.59
CA TRP A 235 50.49 -6.65 -0.40
C TRP A 235 50.45 -6.08 1.01
N ASP A 236 51.44 -6.45 1.82
CA ASP A 236 51.71 -5.89 3.14
C ASP A 236 53.23 -5.88 3.34
N GLU A 237 53.87 -4.70 3.36
CA GLU A 237 55.20 -4.47 3.96
C GLU A 237 55.43 -2.95 4.07
N ALA A 238 55.26 -2.35 5.26
CA ALA A 238 56.17 -2.23 6.40
C ALA A 238 57.20 -1.08 6.29
N ALA A 239 57.19 -0.24 7.32
CA ALA A 239 58.35 0.47 7.88
C ALA A 239 58.10 0.65 9.38
#